data_AF-A0A5B0NTD4-F1
#
_entry.id   AF-A0A5B0NTD4-F1
#
_cell.length_a   1.000
_cell.length_b   1.000
_cell.length_c   1.000
_cell.angle_alpha   90.00
_cell.angle_beta   90.00
_cell.angle_gamma   90.00
#
_symmetry.space_group_name_H-M   'P 1'
#
loop_
_entity.id
_entity.type
_entity.pdbx_description
1 polymer ?
#
loop_
_entity_poly.entity_id
_entity_poly.type
_entity_poly.pdbx_seq_one_letter_code
_entity_poly.pdbx_strand_id
1 'polypeptide(L)'
;MIESLREVTEGKIYLEVQRARLTKQLAQIRESEGATKVANELMQELQVETFGSMERREKIDFILEQMRLLRIQQDWEKLAIVSKKINNKWLTEVENEDLKLRYYRLMITYASKQSNTSTYVNIIDRYMTPNRSDQTRSDLLHRIAKEEEELKKIEAV
;
A
#
# COMPACT_ATOMS: atom_id res chain seq x y z
N MET A 1 -17.55 -19.66 2.57
CA MET A 1 -17.85 -19.60 1.13
C MET A 1 -16.66 -19.08 0.31
N ILE A 2 -16.03 -17.94 0.67
CA ILE A 2 -14.82 -17.44 -0.04
C ILE A 2 -13.65 -18.43 0.05
N GLU A 3 -13.44 -19.07 1.19
CA GLU A 3 -12.38 -20.08 1.37
C GLU A 3 -12.54 -21.28 0.42
N SER A 4 -13.76 -21.81 0.27
CA SER A 4 -14.07 -22.89 -0.68
C SER A 4 -13.80 -22.50 -2.13
N LEU A 5 -14.01 -21.23 -2.51
CA LEU A 5 -13.68 -20.74 -3.85
C LEU A 5 -12.17 -20.61 -4.05
N ARG A 6 -11.40 -20.27 -3.01
CA ARG A 6 -9.92 -20.27 -3.06
C ARG A 6 -9.37 -21.69 -3.25
N GLU A 7 -9.99 -22.68 -2.61
CA GLU A 7 -9.64 -24.10 -2.73
C GLU A 7 -9.93 -24.63 -4.15
N VAL A 8 -11.12 -24.38 -4.70
CA VAL A 8 -11.50 -24.84 -6.05
C VAL A 8 -10.71 -24.16 -7.18
N THR A 9 -10.12 -22.99 -6.91
CA THR A 9 -9.27 -22.24 -7.85
C THR A 9 -7.78 -22.52 -7.67
N GLU A 10 -7.39 -23.33 -6.68
CA GLU A 10 -6.00 -23.69 -6.43
C GLU A 10 -5.40 -24.52 -7.59
N GLY A 11 -4.14 -24.26 -7.93
CA GLY A 11 -3.41 -24.94 -9.01
C GLY A 11 -3.85 -24.58 -10.45
N LYS A 12 -4.88 -23.75 -10.63
CA LYS A 12 -5.39 -23.35 -11.95
C LYS A 12 -4.79 -22.00 -12.36
N ILE A 13 -3.75 -22.05 -13.20
CA ILE A 13 -3.04 -20.85 -13.70
C ILE A 13 -4.02 -19.84 -14.35
N TYR A 14 -5.02 -20.32 -15.08
CA TYR A 14 -6.01 -19.46 -15.75
C TYR A 14 -6.99 -18.74 -14.79
N LEU A 15 -6.98 -19.06 -13.50
CA LEU A 15 -7.83 -18.43 -12.47
C LEU A 15 -7.01 -17.65 -11.43
N GLU A 16 -5.72 -17.43 -11.67
CA GLU A 16 -4.82 -16.77 -10.71
C GLU A 16 -5.30 -15.35 -10.32
N VAL A 17 -5.84 -14.59 -11.28
CA VAL A 17 -6.35 -13.23 -11.08
C VAL A 17 -7.57 -13.23 -10.17
N GLN A 18 -8.50 -14.14 -10.42
CA GLN A 18 -9.74 -14.32 -9.67
C GLN A 18 -9.42 -14.75 -8.24
N ARG A 19 -8.48 -15.69 -8.08
CA ARG A 19 -7.97 -16.12 -6.77
C ARG A 19 -7.32 -14.96 -6.01
N ALA A 20 -6.55 -14.10 -6.68
CA ALA A 20 -5.96 -12.92 -6.05
C ALA A 20 -7.05 -11.95 -5.54
N ARG A 21 -8.07 -11.67 -6.36
CA ARG A 21 -9.22 -10.82 -5.99
C ARG A 21 -9.99 -11.38 -4.80
N LEU A 22 -10.27 -12.69 -4.78
CA LEU A 22 -10.90 -13.37 -3.64
C LEU A 22 -10.04 -13.30 -2.38
N THR A 23 -8.72 -13.45 -2.53
CA THR A 23 -7.78 -13.36 -1.40
C THR A 23 -7.77 -11.94 -0.82
N LYS A 24 -7.82 -10.90 -1.67
CA LYS A 24 -7.95 -9.51 -1.22
C LYS A 24 -9.23 -9.28 -0.41
N GLN A 25 -10.36 -9.80 -0.88
CA GLN A 25 -11.63 -9.72 -0.13
C GLN A 25 -11.55 -10.43 1.22
N LEU A 26 -10.94 -11.62 1.26
CA LEU A 26 -10.73 -12.35 2.52
C LEU A 26 -9.83 -11.55 3.47
N ALA A 27 -8.74 -10.96 2.99
CA ALA A 27 -7.85 -10.14 3.80
C ALA A 27 -8.58 -8.93 4.41
N GLN A 28 -9.47 -8.28 3.66
CA GLN A 28 -10.30 -7.17 4.15
C GLN A 28 -11.26 -7.62 5.27
N ILE A 29 -11.87 -8.80 5.13
CA ILE A 29 -12.72 -9.38 6.18
C ILE A 29 -11.90 -9.64 7.45
N ARG A 30 -10.74 -10.30 7.31
CA ARG A 30 -9.84 -10.56 8.45
C ARG A 30 -9.36 -9.27 9.12
N GLU A 31 -9.10 -8.23 8.33
CA GLU A 31 -8.77 -6.92 8.87
C GLU A 31 -9.93 -6.31 9.67
N SER A 32 -11.16 -6.39 9.16
CA SER A 32 -12.35 -5.89 9.88
C SER A 32 -12.62 -6.64 11.19
N GLU A 33 -12.19 -7.90 11.27
CA GLU A 33 -12.23 -8.74 12.49
C GLU A 33 -11.09 -8.40 13.47
N GLY A 34 -10.21 -7.44 13.15
CA GLY A 34 -9.03 -7.10 13.92
C GLY A 34 -7.82 -8.03 13.70
N ALA A 35 -7.96 -9.06 12.85
CA ALA A 35 -6.92 -10.01 12.50
C ALA A 35 -5.98 -9.46 11.40
N THR A 36 -5.41 -8.29 11.64
CA THR A 36 -4.49 -7.59 10.70
C THR A 36 -3.22 -8.39 10.37
N LYS A 37 -2.81 -9.30 11.28
CA LYS A 37 -1.71 -10.24 11.06
C LYS A 37 -1.99 -11.20 9.93
N VAL A 38 -3.11 -11.91 10.04
CA VAL A 38 -3.57 -12.89 9.04
C VAL A 38 -3.87 -12.20 7.71
N ALA A 39 -4.48 -11.01 7.74
CA ALA A 39 -4.73 -10.23 6.53
C ALA A 39 -3.44 -9.92 5.75
N ASN A 40 -2.37 -9.53 6.46
CA ASN A 40 -1.09 -9.27 5.81
C ASN A 40 -0.46 -10.55 5.26
N GLU A 41 -0.41 -11.64 6.03
CA GLU A 41 0.14 -12.93 5.59
C GLU A 41 -0.49 -13.38 4.27
N LEU A 42 -1.83 -13.38 4.21
CA LEU A 42 -2.59 -13.71 2.99
C LEU A 42 -2.23 -12.83 1.79
N MET A 43 -2.03 -11.52 2.02
CA MET A 43 -1.71 -10.58 0.95
C MET A 43 -0.25 -10.67 0.51
N GLN A 44 0.69 -10.94 1.41
CA GLN A 44 2.13 -11.08 1.08
C GLN A 44 2.41 -12.37 0.30
N GLU A 45 1.59 -13.41 0.46
CA GLU A 45 1.68 -14.63 -0.34
C GLU A 45 1.39 -14.40 -1.83
N LEU A 46 0.65 -13.34 -2.18
CA LEU A 46 0.31 -13.02 -3.56
C LEU A 46 1.50 -12.37 -4.29
N GLN A 47 2.10 -13.08 -5.23
CA GLN A 47 3.13 -12.55 -6.13
C GLN A 47 2.51 -12.03 -7.44
N VAL A 48 1.65 -11.00 -7.34
CA VAL A 48 0.87 -10.45 -8.46
C VAL A 48 1.72 -9.94 -9.62
N GLU A 49 2.99 -9.60 -9.37
CA GLU A 49 3.95 -9.24 -10.40
C GLU A 49 4.14 -10.33 -11.46
N THR A 50 4.00 -11.60 -11.06
CA THR A 50 4.18 -12.78 -11.93
C THR A 50 2.96 -13.10 -12.79
N PHE A 51 1.78 -12.57 -12.44
CA PHE A 51 0.53 -12.91 -13.14
C PHE A 51 0.47 -12.22 -14.50
N GLY A 52 0.70 -12.98 -15.57
CA GLY A 52 0.80 -12.42 -16.93
C GLY A 52 -0.51 -11.81 -17.44
N SER A 53 -1.64 -12.32 -16.94
CA SER A 53 -2.99 -11.90 -17.36
C SER A 53 -3.56 -10.72 -16.56
N MET A 54 -2.90 -10.30 -15.48
CA MET A 54 -3.37 -9.21 -14.63
C MET A 54 -2.97 -7.85 -15.20
N GLU A 55 -3.91 -6.92 -15.19
CA GLU A 55 -3.69 -5.55 -15.67
C GLU A 55 -2.69 -4.81 -14.77
N ARG A 56 -1.84 -3.98 -15.37
CA ARG A 56 -0.71 -3.37 -14.65
C ARG A 56 -1.18 -2.50 -13.49
N ARG A 57 -2.24 -1.72 -13.68
CA ARG A 57 -2.82 -0.89 -12.63
C ARG A 57 -3.33 -1.73 -11.46
N GLU A 58 -4.00 -2.83 -11.74
CA GLU A 58 -4.45 -3.79 -10.73
C GLU A 58 -3.27 -4.36 -9.94
N LYS A 59 -2.17 -4.76 -10.59
CA LYS A 59 -0.96 -5.22 -9.90
C LYS A 59 -0.43 -4.18 -8.91
N ILE A 60 -0.37 -2.91 -9.33
CA ILE A 60 0.10 -1.82 -8.46
C ILE A 60 -0.86 -1.61 -7.29
N ASP A 61 -2.17 -1.71 -7.50
CA ASP A 61 -3.15 -1.63 -6.41
C ASP A 61 -2.94 -2.73 -5.34
N PHE A 62 -2.66 -3.97 -5.77
CA PHE A 62 -2.29 -5.05 -4.85
C PHE A 62 -0.99 -4.78 -4.09
N ILE A 63 0.05 -4.28 -4.76
CA ILE A 63 1.33 -3.97 -4.12
C ILE A 63 1.17 -2.81 -3.11
N LEU A 64 0.36 -1.79 -3.44
CA LEU A 64 0.06 -0.70 -2.52
C LEU A 64 -0.71 -1.18 -1.29
N GLU A 65 -1.59 -2.16 -1.47
CA GLU A 65 -2.32 -2.78 -0.36
C GLU A 65 -1.40 -3.62 0.54
N GLN A 66 -0.46 -4.36 -0.05
CA GLN A 66 0.61 -5.04 0.69
C GLN A 66 1.44 -4.04 1.51
N MET A 67 1.81 -2.90 0.93
CA MET A 67 2.53 -1.84 1.65
C MET A 67 1.69 -1.25 2.80
N ARG A 68 0.38 -1.06 2.60
CA ARG A 68 -0.53 -0.54 3.63
C ARG A 68 -0.60 -1.47 4.84
N LEU A 69 -0.72 -2.78 4.62
CA LEU A 69 -0.77 -3.78 5.69
C LEU A 69 0.57 -3.89 6.43
N LEU A 70 1.70 -3.83 5.71
CA LEU A 70 3.03 -3.78 6.34
C LEU A 70 3.22 -2.54 7.21
N ARG A 71 2.71 -1.38 6.77
CA ARG A 71 2.72 -0.15 7.56
C ARG A 71 1.94 -0.31 8.87
N ILE A 72 0.77 -0.96 8.83
CA ILE A 72 -0.05 -1.21 10.03
C ILE A 72 0.68 -2.11 11.02
N GLN A 73 1.41 -3.11 10.51
CA GLN A 73 2.25 -3.98 11.33
C GLN A 73 3.57 -3.35 11.77
N GLN A 74 3.86 -2.12 11.32
CA GLN A 74 5.14 -1.44 11.54
C GLN A 74 6.35 -2.22 11.00
N ASP A 75 6.16 -3.07 9.99
CA ASP A 75 7.24 -3.81 9.34
C ASP A 75 7.85 -2.95 8.22
N TRP A 76 8.65 -1.97 8.64
CA TRP A 76 9.23 -0.95 7.76
C TRP A 76 10.29 -1.52 6.80
N GLU A 77 11.02 -2.55 7.23
CA GLU A 77 12.03 -3.21 6.39
C GLU A 77 11.38 -3.90 5.19
N LYS A 78 10.32 -4.69 5.43
CA LYS A 78 9.58 -5.31 4.33
C LYS A 78 8.85 -4.28 3.47
N LEU A 79 8.30 -3.22 4.07
CA LEU A 79 7.68 -2.13 3.29
C LEU A 79 8.69 -1.52 2.31
N ALA A 80 9.94 -1.30 2.73
CA ALA A 80 11.01 -0.81 1.87
C ALA A 80 11.29 -1.76 0.70
N ILE A 81 11.29 -3.07 0.94
CA ILE A 81 11.49 -4.09 -0.10
C ILE A 81 10.32 -4.09 -1.09
N VAL A 82 9.08 -4.13 -0.60
CA VAL A 82 7.88 -4.15 -1.43
C VAL A 82 7.75 -2.88 -2.28
N SER A 83 8.11 -1.71 -1.72
CA SER A 83 8.06 -0.44 -2.46
C SER A 83 8.93 -0.41 -3.72
N LYS A 84 10.02 -1.19 -3.76
CA LYS A 84 10.90 -1.31 -4.94
C LYS A 84 10.25 -2.06 -6.10
N LYS A 85 9.17 -2.81 -5.86
CA LYS A 85 8.41 -3.50 -6.91
C LYS A 85 7.63 -2.54 -7.81
N ILE A 86 7.39 -1.30 -7.34
CA ILE A 86 6.66 -0.29 -8.09
C ILE A 86 7.62 0.53 -8.95
N ASN A 87 7.33 0.64 -10.26
CA ASN A 87 8.09 1.48 -11.16
C ASN A 87 7.63 2.95 -11.07
N ASN A 88 8.46 3.79 -10.44
CA ASN A 88 8.19 5.22 -10.25
C ASN A 88 7.90 6.00 -11.55
N LYS A 89 8.44 5.58 -12.71
CA LYS A 89 8.18 6.26 -13.98
C LYS A 89 6.73 6.10 -14.43
N TRP A 90 6.18 4.89 -14.27
CA TRP A 90 4.81 4.60 -14.67
C TRP A 90 3.78 5.33 -13.78
N LEU A 91 4.10 5.51 -12.50
CA LEU A 91 3.28 6.30 -11.58
C LEU A 91 3.20 7.80 -11.95
N THR A 92 4.05 8.32 -12.84
CA THR A 92 4.00 9.74 -13.23
C THR A 92 2.96 10.03 -14.32
N GLU A 93 2.34 9.00 -14.90
CA GLU A 93 1.27 9.14 -15.89
C GLU A 93 -0.01 9.72 -15.25
N VAL A 94 -0.72 10.54 -16.02
CA VAL A 94 -1.92 11.29 -15.54
C VAL A 94 -3.04 10.33 -15.09
N GLU A 95 -3.18 9.19 -15.76
CA GLU A 95 -4.20 8.18 -15.46
C GLU A 95 -3.99 7.50 -14.09
N ASN A 96 -2.77 7.56 -13.55
CA ASN A 96 -2.37 6.89 -12.31
C ASN A 96 -2.15 7.86 -11.15
N GLU A 97 -2.69 9.08 -11.25
CA GLU A 97 -2.55 10.10 -10.21
C GLU A 97 -3.01 9.59 -8.83
N ASP A 98 -4.11 8.86 -8.75
CA ASP A 98 -4.62 8.29 -7.50
C ASP A 98 -3.68 7.25 -6.87
N LEU A 99 -3.09 6.37 -7.68
CA LEU A 99 -2.10 5.39 -7.22
C LEU A 99 -0.80 6.07 -6.78
N LYS A 100 -0.39 7.11 -7.51
CA LYS A 100 0.74 7.95 -7.17
C LYS A 100 0.54 8.61 -5.79
N LEU A 101 -0.63 9.16 -5.53
CA LEU A 101 -0.98 9.76 -4.24
C LEU A 101 -0.90 8.74 -3.10
N ARG A 102 -1.48 7.55 -3.29
CA ARG A 102 -1.41 6.46 -2.29
C ARG A 102 0.02 6.02 -2.01
N TYR A 103 0.82 5.82 -3.05
CA TYR A 103 2.22 5.43 -2.93
C TYR A 103 3.01 6.45 -2.10
N TYR A 104 2.96 7.74 -2.48
CA TYR A 104 3.75 8.75 -1.80
C TYR A 104 3.31 8.96 -0.36
N ARG A 105 2.01 8.86 -0.06
CA ARG A 105 1.54 8.90 1.33
C ARG A 105 2.22 7.84 2.20
N LEU A 106 2.31 6.60 1.71
CA LEU A 106 2.99 5.51 2.42
C LEU A 106 4.49 5.76 2.56
N MET A 107 5.14 6.27 1.50
CA MET A 107 6.57 6.57 1.50
C MET A 107 6.94 7.73 2.44
N ILE A 108 6.07 8.73 2.57
CA ILE A 108 6.24 9.83 3.52
C ILE A 108 6.21 9.29 4.95
N THR A 109 5.25 8.42 5.29
CA THR A 109 5.20 7.79 6.62
C THR A 109 6.45 6.96 6.90
N TYR A 110 6.92 6.19 5.92
CA TYR A 110 8.15 5.42 6.04
C TYR A 110 9.39 6.31 6.26
N ALA A 111 9.52 7.39 5.49
CA ALA A 111 10.64 8.32 5.59
C ALA A 111 10.67 9.07 6.93
N SER A 112 9.50 9.42 7.47
CA SER A 112 9.35 10.01 8.81
C SER A 112 9.93 9.07 9.89
N LYS A 113 9.63 7.77 9.83
CA LYS A 113 10.14 6.80 10.82
C LYS A 113 11.63 6.51 10.70
N GLN A 114 12.21 6.54 9.49
CA GLN A 114 13.65 6.31 9.32
C GLN A 114 14.56 7.47 9.73
N SER A 115 14.00 8.59 10.24
CA SER A 115 14.76 9.82 10.55
C SER A 115 15.58 10.34 9.36
N ASN A 116 15.20 9.98 8.13
CA ASN A 116 15.87 10.41 6.91
C ASN A 116 15.13 11.63 6.33
N THR A 117 15.34 12.77 6.99
CA THR A 117 14.72 14.06 6.66
C THR A 117 14.99 14.47 5.21
N SER A 118 16.16 14.14 4.66
CA SER A 118 16.53 14.47 3.28
C SER A 118 15.66 13.71 2.26
N THR A 119 15.44 12.41 2.44
CA THR A 119 14.55 11.64 1.56
C THR A 119 13.09 12.06 1.71
N TYR A 120 12.65 12.36 2.93
CA TYR A 120 11.31 12.88 3.21
C TYR A 120 11.02 14.20 2.47
N VAL A 121 11.94 15.18 2.58
CA VAL A 121 11.81 16.49 1.92
C VAL A 121 11.80 16.34 0.41
N ASN A 122 12.67 15.49 -0.16
CA ASN A 122 12.71 15.25 -1.60
C ASN A 122 11.44 14.59 -2.15
N ILE A 123 10.80 13.70 -1.38
CA ILE A 123 9.53 13.08 -1.77
C ILE A 123 8.41 14.11 -1.77
N ILE A 124 8.36 14.97 -0.75
CA ILE A 124 7.40 16.07 -0.65
C ILE A 124 7.61 17.08 -1.78
N ASP A 125 8.85 17.46 -2.07
CA ASP A 125 9.17 18.41 -3.13
C ASP A 125 8.79 17.87 -4.51
N ARG A 126 9.09 16.58 -4.78
CA ARG A 126 8.66 15.88 -6.00
C ARG A 126 7.14 15.73 -6.10
N TYR A 127 6.45 15.66 -4.96
CA TYR A 127 4.99 15.68 -4.87
C TYR A 127 4.41 17.08 -5.13
N MET A 128 5.14 18.16 -4.85
CA MET A 128 4.66 19.55 -4.82
C MET A 128 5.01 20.42 -6.06
N THR A 129 5.54 19.83 -7.14
CA THR A 129 5.69 20.58 -8.41
C THR A 129 4.30 20.93 -9.03
N PRO A 130 4.17 22.08 -9.71
CA PRO A 130 3.11 23.04 -9.42
C PRO A 130 1.85 22.78 -10.23
N ASN A 131 0.82 22.16 -9.65
CA ASN A 131 -0.54 22.34 -10.19
C ASN A 131 -1.75 22.09 -9.29
N ARG A 132 -1.63 21.91 -7.97
CA ARG A 132 -2.81 21.88 -7.08
C ARG A 132 -2.58 22.66 -5.80
N SER A 133 -3.54 23.54 -5.53
CA SER A 133 -3.62 24.58 -4.49
C SER A 133 -3.01 24.23 -3.13
N ASP A 134 -2.41 25.23 -2.49
CA ASP A 134 -1.85 25.23 -1.13
C ASP A 134 -2.78 24.65 -0.04
N GLN A 135 -4.09 24.59 -0.28
CA GLN A 135 -5.06 23.99 0.63
C GLN A 135 -4.82 22.49 0.84
N THR A 136 -4.58 21.75 -0.24
CA THR A 136 -4.28 20.31 -0.20
C THR A 136 -2.99 20.02 0.57
N ARG A 137 -2.02 20.94 0.51
CA ARG A 137 -0.75 20.88 1.25
C ARG A 137 -0.98 20.98 2.75
N SER A 138 -1.77 21.96 3.19
CA SER A 138 -2.08 22.16 4.61
C SER A 138 -2.90 20.98 5.16
N ASP A 139 -3.92 20.53 4.43
CA ASP A 139 -4.80 19.45 4.87
C ASP A 139 -4.10 18.09 4.96
N LEU A 140 -3.19 17.78 4.03
CA LEU A 140 -2.44 16.52 4.05
C LEU A 140 -1.38 16.51 5.16
N LEU A 141 -0.66 17.62 5.35
CA LEU A 141 0.30 17.74 6.45
C LEU A 141 -0.40 17.69 7.81
N HIS A 142 -1.55 18.36 7.95
CA HIS A 142 -2.36 18.26 9.18
C HIS A 142 -2.86 16.84 9.43
N ARG A 143 -3.32 16.13 8.39
CA ARG A 143 -3.78 14.75 8.52
C ARG A 143 -2.66 13.79 8.91
N ILE A 144 -1.48 13.94 8.29
CA ILE A 144 -0.31 13.11 8.62
C ILE A 144 0.17 13.42 10.04
N ALA A 145 0.27 14.69 10.42
CA ALA A 145 0.65 15.08 11.78
C ALA A 145 -0.33 14.56 12.83
N LYS A 146 -1.65 14.59 12.53
CA LYS A 146 -2.68 14.05 13.41
C LYS A 146 -2.62 12.52 13.53
N GLU A 147 -2.40 11.81 12.43
CA GLU A 147 -2.19 10.35 12.43
C GLU A 147 -0.91 9.97 13.20
N GLU A 148 0.16 10.75 13.08
CA GLU A 148 1.40 10.55 13.87
C GLU A 148 1.19 10.79 15.37
N GLU A 149 0.38 11.79 15.75
CA GLU A 149 0.06 12.08 17.14
C GLU A 149 -0.84 11.01 17.78
N GLU A 150 -1.81 10.47 17.03
CA GLU A 150 -2.65 9.36 17.49
C GLU A 150 -1.83 8.06 17.63
N LEU A 151 -0.91 7.78 16.71
CA LEU A 151 -0.01 6.62 16.82
C LEU A 151 0.91 6.72 18.04
N LYS A 152 1.44 7.91 18.34
CA LYS A 152 2.24 8.13 19.56
C LYS A 152 1.46 7.92 20.85
N LYS A 153 0.15 8.22 20.85
CA LYS A 153 -0.73 7.98 22.01
C LYS A 153 -0.98 6.50 22.25
N ILE A 154 -1.01 5.69 21.19
CA ILE A 154 -1.18 4.23 21.28
C ILE A 154 0.11 3.54 21.75
N GLU A 155 1.29 4.06 21.39
CA GLU A 155 2.60 3.51 21.82
C GLU A 155 3.01 3.91 23.25
N ALA A 156 2.29 4.87 23.88
CA ALA A 156 2.59 5.39 25.22
C ALA A 156 1.75 4.77 26.36
N VAL A 157 0.94 3.75 26.06
CA VAL A 157 0.15 2.95 27.01
C VAL A 157 0.64 1.51 26.99
#